data_AF-V4NVP4-F1
#
_entry.id   AF-V4NVP4-F1
#
_cell.length_a   1.000
_cell.length_b   1.000
_cell.length_c   1.000
_cell.angle_alpha   90.00
_cell.angle_beta   90.00
_cell.angle_gamma   90.00
#
_symmetry.space_group_name_H-M   'P 1'
#
loop_
_entity.id
_entity.type
_entity.pdbx_description
1 polymer ?
#
loop_
_entity_poly.entity_id
_entity_poly.type
_entity_poly.pdbx_seq_one_letter_code
_entity_poly.pdbx_strand_id
1 'polypeptide(L)'
;MRRAALILFTVAMVTAPSARAELDPAGARRNYEQIETQYAGLMTWLSETATKALVYKEEGNMDYACAHWRGARDGMVEVQKALRDMIRYDKAAGGTGELDEQRLRRMQETHAKLEVRIRAECGG
;
A
#
# COMPACT_ATOMS: atom_id res chain seq x y z
N MET A 1 2.26 59.65 6.22
CA MET A 1 3.43 58.82 6.61
C MET A 1 2.98 57.98 7.80
N ARG A 2 2.78 56.67 7.70
CA ARG A 2 3.82 55.64 7.64
C ARG A 2 3.30 54.40 6.89
N ARG A 3 4.19 53.80 6.12
CA ARG A 3 4.02 52.56 5.34
C ARG A 3 4.06 51.35 6.29
N ALA A 4 3.25 50.33 6.04
CA ALA A 4 3.47 48.97 6.53
C ALA A 4 3.24 48.00 5.36
N ALA A 5 4.24 47.16 5.10
CA ALA A 5 4.40 46.37 3.90
C ALA A 5 3.51 45.11 3.89
N LEU A 6 2.90 44.83 2.74
CA LEU A 6 2.25 43.55 2.44
C LEU A 6 3.35 42.48 2.33
N ILE A 7 3.35 41.48 3.21
CA ILE A 7 4.22 40.31 3.08
C ILE A 7 3.60 39.39 2.02
N LEU A 8 4.14 39.43 0.81
CA LEU A 8 3.89 38.39 -0.20
C LEU A 8 4.66 37.14 0.23
N PHE A 9 3.96 36.18 0.84
CA PHE A 9 4.48 34.81 0.90
C PHE A 9 4.48 34.25 -0.52
N THR A 10 5.62 34.37 -1.20
CA THR A 10 5.92 33.51 -2.34
C THR A 10 6.02 32.08 -1.83
N VAL A 11 4.90 31.35 -1.88
CA VAL A 11 4.94 29.90 -1.91
C VAL A 11 5.64 29.55 -3.22
N ALA A 12 6.95 29.29 -3.13
CA ALA A 12 7.64 28.56 -4.17
C ALA A 12 6.87 27.24 -4.30
N MET A 13 6.08 27.12 -5.36
CA MET A 13 5.55 25.84 -5.80
C MET A 13 6.76 24.95 -5.93
N VAL A 14 6.86 23.97 -5.03
CA VAL A 14 7.85 22.90 -5.10
C VAL A 14 7.74 22.37 -6.52
N THR A 15 8.78 22.61 -7.31
CA THR A 15 8.96 21.99 -8.61
C THR A 15 8.79 20.51 -8.37
N ALA A 16 7.69 19.93 -8.84
CA ALA A 16 7.57 18.50 -9.00
C ALA A 16 8.82 18.10 -9.82
N PRO A 17 9.74 17.30 -9.26
CA PRO A 17 10.86 16.84 -10.05
C PRO A 17 10.28 16.09 -11.24
N SER A 18 10.54 16.66 -12.40
CA SER A 18 10.19 16.12 -13.70
C SER A 18 10.52 14.63 -13.72
N ALA A 19 9.53 13.85 -14.14
CA ALA A 19 9.69 12.50 -14.64
C ALA A 19 10.99 12.37 -15.45
N ARG A 20 11.80 11.34 -15.13
CA ARG A 20 13.18 11.09 -15.59
C ARG A 20 14.29 11.67 -14.70
N ALA A 21 14.29 11.36 -13.41
CA ALA A 21 15.50 10.73 -12.94
C ALA A 21 15.56 9.40 -13.71
N GLU A 22 16.58 9.22 -14.55
CA GLU A 22 16.97 7.87 -14.98
C GLU A 22 16.87 6.98 -13.75
N LEU A 23 16.22 5.83 -13.91
CA LEU A 23 16.22 4.79 -12.91
C LEU A 23 17.67 4.26 -12.79
N ASP A 24 18.58 5.10 -12.29
CA ASP A 24 19.94 4.70 -12.03
C ASP A 24 19.87 3.58 -10.97
N PRO A 25 20.71 2.54 -11.07
CA PRO A 25 20.57 1.37 -10.22
C PRO A 25 20.65 1.69 -8.72
N ALA A 26 21.33 2.77 -8.32
CA ALA A 26 21.44 3.16 -6.92
C ALA A 26 20.17 3.86 -6.40
N GLY A 27 19.55 4.71 -7.21
CA GLY A 27 18.25 5.33 -6.92
C GLY A 27 17.13 4.29 -6.87
N ALA A 28 17.14 3.32 -7.78
CA ALA A 28 16.18 2.23 -7.79
C ALA A 28 16.25 1.37 -6.50
N ARG A 29 17.46 1.02 -6.03
CA ARG A 29 17.64 0.29 -4.76
C ARG A 29 17.09 1.03 -3.55
N ARG A 30 17.37 2.33 -3.41
CA ARG A 30 16.83 3.13 -2.30
C ARG A 30 15.30 3.17 -2.29
N ASN A 31 14.70 3.33 -3.46
CA ASN A 31 13.24 3.31 -3.58
C ASN A 31 12.68 1.92 -3.21
N TYR A 32 13.32 0.84 -3.67
CA TYR A 32 12.94 -0.52 -3.28
C TYR A 32 12.96 -0.69 -1.76
N GLU A 33 14.04 -0.32 -1.06
CA GLU A 33 14.17 -0.45 0.40
C GLU A 33 13.10 0.36 1.15
N GLN A 34 12.78 1.57 0.67
CA GLN A 34 11.70 2.39 1.24
C GLN A 34 10.34 1.71 1.09
N ILE A 35 10.05 1.17 -0.09
CA ILE A 35 8.78 0.49 -0.36
C ILE A 35 8.69 -0.83 0.41
N GLU A 36 9.80 -1.56 0.58
CA GLU A 36 9.85 -2.78 1.38
C GLU A 36 9.47 -2.51 2.84
N THR A 37 9.93 -1.38 3.40
CA THR A 37 9.53 -0.93 4.74
C THR A 37 8.03 -0.63 4.81
N GLN A 38 7.48 0.06 3.81
CA GLN A 38 6.04 0.33 3.72
C GLN A 38 5.23 -0.97 3.58
N TYR A 39 5.68 -1.90 2.74
CA TYR A 39 5.10 -3.22 2.54
C TYR A 39 5.03 -3.99 3.86
N ALA A 40 6.10 -4.02 4.65
CA ALA A 40 6.11 -4.67 5.97
C ALA A 40 5.06 -4.06 6.92
N GLY A 41 4.95 -2.72 6.94
CA GLY A 41 3.91 -2.04 7.72
C GLY A 41 2.49 -2.40 7.28
N LEU A 42 2.24 -2.42 5.97
CA LEU A 42 0.95 -2.80 5.40
C LEU A 42 0.58 -4.26 5.71
N MET A 43 1.56 -5.18 5.65
CA MET A 43 1.34 -6.60 5.98
C MET A 43 0.99 -6.81 7.46
N THR A 44 1.66 -6.09 8.36
CA THR A 44 1.34 -6.11 9.80
C THR A 44 -0.07 -5.61 10.04
N TRP A 45 -0.41 -4.44 9.49
CA TRP A 45 -1.75 -3.87 9.61
C TRP A 45 -2.84 -4.79 9.02
N LEU A 46 -2.57 -5.42 7.89
CA LEU A 46 -3.48 -6.37 7.24
C LEU A 46 -3.74 -7.58 8.15
N SER A 47 -2.68 -8.13 8.74
CA SER A 47 -2.77 -9.26 9.68
C SER A 47 -3.63 -8.90 10.90
N GLU A 48 -3.40 -7.72 11.50
CA GLU A 48 -4.18 -7.24 12.65
C GLU A 48 -5.65 -7.04 12.29
N THR A 49 -5.92 -6.42 11.14
CA THR A 49 -7.27 -6.14 10.66
C THR A 49 -8.04 -7.44 10.38
N ALA A 50 -7.41 -8.40 9.72
CA ALA A 50 -8.01 -9.72 9.49
C ALA A 50 -8.26 -10.49 10.80
N THR A 51 -7.35 -10.39 11.77
CA THR A 51 -7.51 -11.00 13.10
C THR A 51 -8.69 -10.39 13.85
N LYS A 52 -8.83 -9.06 13.87
CA LYS A 52 -9.98 -8.38 14.47
C LYS A 52 -11.29 -8.83 13.85
N ALA A 53 -11.33 -9.00 12.53
CA ALA A 53 -12.53 -9.47 11.84
C ALA A 53 -12.96 -10.86 12.34
N LEU A 54 -12.01 -11.77 12.60
CA LEU A 54 -12.28 -13.09 13.16
C LEU A 54 -12.80 -12.99 14.61
N VAL A 55 -12.18 -12.15 15.44
CA VAL A 55 -12.62 -11.92 16.83
C VAL A 55 -14.07 -11.42 16.85
N TYR A 56 -14.40 -10.39 16.07
CA TYR A 56 -15.77 -9.87 16.01
C TYR A 56 -16.77 -10.91 15.52
N LYS A 57 -16.36 -11.79 14.60
CA LYS A 57 -17.20 -12.91 14.17
C LYS A 57 -17.47 -13.89 15.31
N GLU A 58 -16.43 -14.28 16.05
CA GLU A 58 -16.55 -15.18 17.21
C GLU A 58 -17.44 -14.59 18.32
N GLU A 59 -17.42 -13.27 18.47
CA GLU A 59 -18.31 -12.52 19.38
C GLU A 59 -19.77 -12.40 18.86
N GLY A 60 -20.06 -12.89 17.66
CA GLY A 60 -21.37 -12.73 17.01
C GLY A 60 -21.65 -11.33 16.47
N ASN A 61 -20.64 -10.46 16.44
CA ASN A 61 -20.75 -9.09 15.95
C ASN A 61 -20.40 -9.00 14.46
N MET A 62 -21.31 -9.50 13.62
CA MET A 62 -21.09 -9.62 12.18
C MET A 62 -20.86 -8.27 11.47
N ASP A 63 -21.52 -7.18 11.89
CA ASP A 63 -21.34 -5.87 11.27
C ASP A 63 -19.89 -5.38 11.38
N TYR A 64 -19.28 -5.54 12.57
CA TYR A 64 -17.89 -5.19 12.80
C TYR A 64 -16.92 -6.15 12.11
N ALA A 65 -17.23 -7.44 12.08
CA ALA A 65 -16.44 -8.42 11.32
C ALA A 65 -16.38 -8.04 9.83
N CYS A 66 -17.54 -7.69 9.26
CA CYS A 66 -17.67 -7.27 7.87
C CYS A 66 -16.94 -5.96 7.56
N ALA A 67 -17.02 -4.97 8.45
CA ALA A 67 -16.26 -3.73 8.31
C ALA A 67 -14.75 -4.01 8.26
N HIS A 68 -14.25 -4.90 9.11
CA HIS A 68 -12.83 -5.25 9.14
C HIS A 68 -12.39 -6.12 7.95
N TRP A 69 -13.19 -7.07 7.47
CA TRP A 69 -12.84 -7.79 6.23
C TRP A 69 -12.78 -6.85 5.02
N ARG A 70 -13.72 -5.90 4.89
CA ARG A 70 -13.67 -4.89 3.82
C ARG A 70 -12.44 -3.97 3.96
N GLY A 71 -12.10 -3.57 5.18
CA GLY A 71 -10.85 -2.86 5.45
C GLY A 71 -9.61 -3.68 5.06
N ALA A 72 -9.58 -4.97 5.40
CA ALA A 72 -8.50 -5.87 5.00
C ALA A 72 -8.39 -5.98 3.47
N ARG A 73 -9.51 -6.12 2.76
CA ARG A 73 -9.54 -6.09 1.28
C ARG A 73 -8.88 -4.83 0.73
N ASP A 74 -9.26 -3.66 1.24
CA ASP A 74 -8.69 -2.39 0.78
C ASP A 74 -7.17 -2.33 1.06
N GLY A 75 -6.73 -2.82 2.22
CA GLY A 75 -5.29 -2.97 2.51
C GLY A 75 -4.56 -3.93 1.57
N MET A 76 -5.20 -5.04 1.15
CA MET A 76 -4.60 -5.95 0.17
C MET A 76 -4.36 -5.27 -1.18
N VAL A 77 -5.21 -4.32 -1.57
CA VAL A 77 -4.99 -3.51 -2.78
C VAL A 77 -3.73 -2.66 -2.64
N GLU A 78 -3.51 -2.02 -1.49
CA GLU A 78 -2.31 -1.23 -1.21
C GLU A 78 -1.04 -2.10 -1.15
N VAL A 79 -1.12 -3.28 -0.53
CA VAL A 79 -0.01 -4.26 -0.52
C VAL A 79 0.34 -4.68 -1.95
N GLN A 80 -0.65 -4.91 -2.81
CA GLN A 80 -0.41 -5.27 -4.22
C GLN A 80 0.24 -4.13 -5.01
N LYS A 81 -0.12 -2.86 -4.72
CA LYS A 81 0.55 -1.70 -5.32
C LYS A 81 2.02 -1.64 -4.89
N ALA A 82 2.30 -1.77 -3.59
CA ALA A 82 3.66 -1.79 -3.06
C ALA A 82 4.50 -2.90 -3.71
N LEU A 83 3.96 -4.12 -3.84
CA LEU A 83 4.66 -5.23 -4.51
C LEU A 83 4.95 -4.94 -5.98
N ARG A 84 4.02 -4.31 -6.72
CA ARG A 84 4.27 -3.91 -8.12
C ARG A 84 5.38 -2.88 -8.23
N ASP A 85 5.43 -1.92 -7.30
CA ASP A 85 6.49 -0.93 -7.27
C ASP A 85 7.84 -1.56 -6.88
N MET A 86 7.87 -2.49 -5.91
CA MET A 86 9.07 -3.27 -5.59
C MET A 86 9.60 -4.01 -6.82
N ILE A 87 8.74 -4.74 -7.55
CA ILE A 87 9.12 -5.44 -8.79
C ILE A 87 9.71 -4.47 -9.82
N ARG A 88 9.07 -3.30 -9.99
CA ARG A 88 9.53 -2.28 -10.94
C ARG A 88 10.92 -1.77 -10.57
N TYR A 89 11.16 -1.45 -9.30
CA TYR A 89 12.44 -0.91 -8.85
C TYR A 89 13.54 -1.98 -8.74
N ASP A 90 13.22 -3.22 -8.38
CA ASP A 90 14.18 -4.32 -8.40
C ASP A 90 14.70 -4.58 -9.82
N LYS A 91 13.81 -4.67 -10.81
CA LYS A 91 14.19 -4.83 -12.22
C LYS A 91 15.04 -3.66 -12.74
N ALA A 92 14.71 -2.44 -12.32
CA ALA A 92 15.50 -1.26 -12.65
C ALA A 92 16.91 -1.27 -12.00
N ALA A 93 17.05 -1.89 -10.84
CA ALA A 93 18.33 -2.08 -10.15
C ALA A 93 19.17 -3.26 -10.69
N GLY A 94 18.67 -3.98 -11.70
CA GLY A 94 19.31 -5.17 -12.28
C GLY A 94 18.89 -6.50 -11.63
N GLY A 95 17.90 -6.50 -10.75
CA GLY A 95 17.29 -7.69 -10.17
C GLY A 95 16.29 -8.37 -11.12
N THR A 96 15.77 -9.54 -10.72
CA THR A 96 14.81 -10.32 -11.52
C THR A 96 13.35 -10.00 -11.19
N GLY A 97 13.07 -9.52 -9.98
CA GLY A 97 11.73 -9.31 -9.42
C GLY A 97 10.95 -10.60 -9.11
N GLU A 98 11.57 -11.78 -9.27
CA GLU A 98 10.85 -13.06 -9.25
C GLU A 98 10.17 -13.36 -7.91
N LEU A 99 10.87 -13.08 -6.80
CA LEU A 99 10.34 -13.30 -5.45
C LEU A 99 9.11 -12.43 -5.19
N ASP A 100 9.16 -11.16 -5.58
CA ASP A 100 8.05 -10.22 -5.38
C ASP A 100 6.89 -10.50 -6.33
N GLU A 101 7.15 -11.01 -7.53
CA GLU A 101 6.11 -11.54 -8.41
C GLU A 101 5.40 -12.75 -7.81
N GLN A 102 6.15 -13.67 -7.18
CA GLN A 102 5.54 -14.79 -6.44
C GLN A 102 4.70 -14.30 -5.25
N ARG A 103 5.19 -13.29 -4.50
CA ARG A 103 4.44 -12.65 -3.42
C ARG A 103 3.15 -12.01 -3.94
N LEU A 104 3.21 -11.32 -5.07
CA LEU A 104 2.06 -10.68 -5.71
C LEU A 104 1.00 -11.71 -6.12
N ARG A 105 1.40 -12.83 -6.73
CA ARG A 105 0.47 -13.91 -7.09
C ARG A 105 -0.26 -14.48 -5.86
N ARG A 106 0.48 -14.82 -4.79
CA ARG A 106 -0.12 -15.31 -3.54
C ARG A 106 -1.07 -14.29 -2.91
N MET A 107 -0.71 -13.00 -2.97
CA MET A 107 -1.56 -11.92 -2.44
C MET A 107 -2.85 -11.79 -3.26
N GLN A 108 -2.79 -11.92 -4.58
CA GLN A 108 -3.97 -11.90 -5.45
C GLN A 108 -4.92 -13.07 -5.18
N GLU A 109 -4.38 -14.28 -5.01
CA GLU A 109 -5.18 -15.46 -4.63
C GLU A 109 -5.85 -15.27 -3.27
N THR A 110 -5.12 -14.73 -2.29
CA THR A 110 -5.66 -14.46 -0.95
C THR A 110 -6.73 -13.38 -1.01
N HIS A 111 -6.53 -12.35 -1.83
CA HIS A 111 -7.51 -11.28 -2.05
C HIS A 111 -8.80 -11.84 -2.65
N ALA A 112 -8.71 -12.69 -3.66
CA ALA A 112 -9.88 -13.35 -4.25
C ALA A 112 -10.64 -14.23 -3.24
N LYS A 113 -9.94 -14.95 -2.37
CA LYS A 113 -10.57 -15.74 -1.29
C LYS A 113 -11.29 -14.86 -0.27
N LEU A 114 -10.71 -13.70 0.07
CA LEU A 114 -11.32 -12.73 0.97
C LEU A 114 -12.59 -12.12 0.36
N GLU A 115 -12.58 -11.78 -0.93
CA GLU A 115 -13.77 -11.30 -1.65
C GLU A 115 -14.94 -12.29 -1.60
N VAL A 116 -14.66 -13.57 -1.82
CA VAL A 116 -15.68 -14.62 -1.70
C VAL A 116 -16.25 -14.67 -0.28
N ARG A 117 -15.40 -14.56 0.75
CA ARG A 117 -15.84 -14.50 2.15
C ARG A 117 -16.71 -13.29 2.42
N ILE A 118 -16.27 -12.09 2.03
CA ILE A 118 -17.03 -10.85 2.22
C ILE A 118 -18.41 -11.01 1.59
N ARG A 119 -18.49 -11.50 0.35
CA ARG A 119 -19.77 -11.69 -0.32
C ARG A 119 -20.68 -12.70 0.38
N ALA A 120 -20.12 -13.81 0.85
CA ALA A 120 -20.89 -14.86 1.52
C ALA A 120 -21.39 -14.44 2.90
N GLU A 121 -20.59 -13.68 3.64
CA GLU A 121 -20.86 -13.35 5.05
C GLU A 121 -21.49 -11.96 5.24
N CYS A 122 -21.26 -11.03 4.31
CA CYS A 122 -21.59 -9.60 4.46
C CYS A 122 -22.47 -9.03 3.34
N GLY A 123 -22.75 -9.82 2.30
CA GLY A 123 -23.28 -9.30 1.04
C GLY A 123 -22.24 -8.52 0.23
N GLY A 124 -22.68 -8.01 -0.92
CA GLY A 124 -21.87 -7.14 -1.80
C GLY A 124 -21.57 -5.79 -1.16
#